data_AF-A0A7S0WBC5-F1
#
_entry.id   AF-A0A7S0WBC5-F1
#
_cell.length_a   1.000
_cell.length_b   1.000
_cell.length_c   1.000
_cell.angle_alpha   90.00
_cell.angle_beta   90.00
_cell.angle_gamma   90.00
#
_symmetry.space_group_name_H-M   'P 1'
#
loop_
_entity.id
_entity.type
_entity.pdbx_description
1 polymer ?
#
loop_
_entity_poly.entity_id
_entity_poly.type
_entity_poly.pdbx_seq_one_letter_code
_entity_poly.pdbx_strand_id
1 'polypeptide(L)'
;MSQEDAAAAWRAARTQKSCLHSEKPEGDGESSKAAPSTGWGPMEATWRAGTLPFRLAHNSLALNWKARTRPSWNRQLDQAVVSLKTCYDNTPLSAPLIRLFADRAVPASLVPEGVSRVPQDLGGDLKVSWTFPSALGHQADAERFILYVHSPVYTSSGATIRGLVSRLALACTAAVLTVDYRPPPEGDREGAVRDLAKAYRWMVTQPAVTPAGVIV
;
A
#
# COMPACT_ATOMS: atom_id res chain seq x y z
N MET A 1 13.61 1.25 -37.70
CA MET A 1 12.58 1.16 -36.63
C MET A 1 13.00 2.10 -35.52
N SER A 2 12.14 3.05 -35.16
CA SER A 2 12.39 3.91 -34.00
C SER A 2 12.23 3.12 -32.71
N GLN A 3 12.80 3.62 -31.61
CA GLN A 3 12.67 2.99 -30.29
C GLN A 3 11.22 2.94 -29.81
N GLU A 4 10.37 3.87 -30.27
CA GLU A 4 8.93 3.87 -30.04
C GLU A 4 8.21 2.76 -30.80
N ASP A 5 8.62 2.48 -32.04
CA ASP A 5 8.05 1.38 -32.84
C ASP A 5 8.37 0.02 -32.23
N ALA A 6 9.59 -0.15 -31.71
CA ALA A 6 10.01 -1.35 -31.01
C ALA A 6 9.23 -1.55 -29.69
N ALA A 7 8.98 -0.47 -28.95
CA ALA A 7 8.16 -0.51 -27.74
C ALA A 7 6.69 -0.79 -28.04
N ALA A 8 6.14 -0.23 -29.13
CA ALA A 8 4.77 -0.49 -29.57
C ALA A 8 4.58 -1.95 -30.04
N ALA A 9 5.52 -2.48 -30.82
CA ALA A 9 5.52 -3.89 -31.25
C ALA A 9 5.64 -4.86 -30.06
N TRP A 10 6.50 -4.53 -29.08
CA TRP A 10 6.64 -5.32 -27.85
C TRP A 10 5.34 -5.32 -27.01
N ARG A 11 4.64 -4.18 -26.90
CA ARG A 11 3.33 -4.09 -26.23
C ARG A 11 2.30 -4.95 -26.95
N ALA A 12 2.18 -4.84 -28.27
CA ALA A 12 1.22 -5.59 -29.07
C ALA A 12 1.41 -7.11 -28.97
N ALA A 13 2.66 -7.58 -29.02
CA ALA A 13 2.99 -9.01 -28.89
C ALA A 13 2.61 -9.58 -27.52
N ARG A 14 2.66 -8.77 -26.46
CA ARG A 14 2.31 -9.19 -25.09
C ARG A 14 0.80 -9.24 -24.87
N THR A 15 0.05 -8.32 -25.50
CA THR A 15 -1.42 -8.34 -25.52
C THR A 15 -1.92 -9.59 -26.24
N GLN A 16 -1.27 -10.00 -27.34
CA GLN A 16 -1.68 -11.15 -28.14
C GLN A 16 -1.37 -12.50 -27.45
N LYS A 17 -0.22 -12.66 -26.78
CA LYS A 17 0.11 -13.88 -26.01
C LYS A 17 -0.78 -14.09 -24.77
N SER A 18 -1.38 -13.03 -24.24
CA SER A 18 -2.38 -13.13 -23.15
C SER A 18 -3.72 -13.72 -23.60
N CYS A 19 -3.97 -13.84 -24.91
CA CYS A 19 -5.27 -14.19 -25.47
C CYS A 19 -5.36 -15.63 -26.00
N LEU A 20 -4.27 -16.40 -25.98
CA LEU A 20 -4.20 -17.70 -26.65
C LEU A 20 -4.12 -18.90 -25.70
N HIS A 21 -4.84 -18.92 -24.58
CA HIS A 21 -5.02 -20.16 -23.81
C HIS A 21 -6.49 -20.31 -23.38
N SER A 22 -7.31 -20.83 -24.29
CA SER A 22 -8.51 -21.57 -23.93
C SER A 22 -8.90 -22.48 -25.09
N GLU A 23 -8.37 -23.69 -25.11
CA GLU A 23 -9.16 -24.80 -25.64
C GLU A 23 -10.32 -25.06 -24.67
N LYS A 24 -11.50 -25.21 -25.25
CA LYS A 24 -12.79 -25.20 -24.57
C LYS A 24 -13.18 -26.66 -24.28
N PRO A 25 -13.51 -27.07 -23.04
CA PRO A 25 -14.37 -28.22 -22.85
C PRO A 25 -15.83 -27.78 -22.86
N GLU A 26 -16.64 -28.52 -23.61
CA GLU A 26 -18.10 -28.47 -23.62
C GLU A 26 -18.66 -28.96 -22.27
N GLY A 27 -19.80 -28.42 -21.84
CA GLY A 27 -20.52 -28.93 -20.68
C GLY A 27 -21.46 -27.92 -20.05
N ASP A 28 -22.75 -28.10 -20.32
CA ASP A 28 -23.88 -27.32 -19.83
C ASP A 28 -24.22 -27.62 -18.35
N GLY A 29 -24.85 -26.67 -17.66
CA GLY A 29 -25.45 -26.91 -16.35
C GLY A 29 -25.80 -25.65 -15.55
N GLU A 30 -27.03 -25.17 -15.70
CA GLU A 30 -27.64 -24.15 -14.84
C GLU A 30 -27.79 -24.63 -13.39
N SER A 31 -27.46 -23.78 -12.41
CA SER A 31 -28.13 -23.83 -11.09
C SER A 31 -28.07 -22.47 -10.35
N SER A 32 -29.03 -22.32 -9.45
CA SER A 32 -29.75 -21.12 -9.03
C SER A 32 -29.04 -20.12 -8.13
N LYS A 33 -29.43 -18.83 -8.28
CA LYS A 33 -29.07 -17.69 -7.41
C LYS A 33 -29.77 -17.78 -6.04
N ALA A 34 -28.99 -17.69 -4.97
CA ALA A 34 -29.44 -17.18 -3.67
C ALA A 34 -28.67 -15.89 -3.36
N ALA A 35 -29.38 -14.82 -2.99
CA ALA A 35 -28.80 -13.52 -2.68
C ALA A 35 -28.31 -13.47 -1.22
N PRO A 36 -27.06 -13.05 -0.92
CA PRO A 36 -26.64 -12.83 0.46
C PRO A 36 -26.74 -11.34 0.87
N SER A 37 -27.06 -11.18 2.15
CA SER A 37 -27.31 -9.98 2.95
C SER A 37 -26.43 -8.75 2.66
N THR A 38 -27.10 -7.60 2.50
CA THR A 38 -26.57 -6.25 2.32
C THR A 38 -26.23 -5.55 3.64
N GLY A 39 -25.25 -6.08 4.39
CA GLY A 39 -24.68 -5.40 5.56
C GLY A 39 -23.19 -5.16 5.34
N TRP A 40 -22.81 -3.94 4.93
CA TRP A 40 -21.41 -3.59 4.64
C TRP A 40 -20.65 -3.28 5.93
N GLY A 41 -19.40 -3.74 6.02
CA GLY A 41 -18.52 -3.44 7.16
C GLY A 41 -17.91 -2.03 7.11
N PRO A 42 -17.42 -1.48 8.24
CA PRO A 42 -16.82 -0.13 8.31
C PRO A 42 -15.61 0.05 7.37
N MET A 43 -14.84 -1.02 7.16
CA MET A 43 -13.69 -1.07 6.26
C MET A 43 -14.10 -0.91 4.78
N GLU A 44 -15.17 -1.59 4.34
CA GLU A 44 -15.68 -1.49 2.96
C GLU A 44 -16.33 -0.13 2.70
N ALA A 45 -17.04 0.42 3.69
CA ALA A 45 -17.66 1.74 3.59
C ALA A 45 -16.62 2.85 3.46
N THR A 46 -15.55 2.78 4.26
CA THR A 46 -14.47 3.78 4.19
C THR A 46 -13.60 3.60 2.96
N TRP A 47 -13.31 2.37 2.57
CA TRP A 47 -12.55 2.10 1.34
C TRP A 47 -13.27 2.67 0.11
N ARG A 48 -14.61 2.53 0.03
CA ARG A 48 -15.42 3.17 -1.02
C ARG A 48 -15.48 4.69 -0.91
N ALA A 49 -15.48 5.25 0.30
CA ALA A 49 -15.45 6.71 0.54
C ALA A 49 -14.08 7.36 0.24
N GLY A 50 -12.98 6.61 0.37
CA GLY A 50 -11.62 7.08 0.08
C GLY A 50 -11.25 7.06 -1.40
N THR A 51 -11.91 6.22 -2.22
CA THR A 51 -11.72 6.16 -3.68
C THR A 51 -12.55 7.19 -4.46
N LEU A 52 -13.13 8.17 -3.77
CA LEU A 52 -14.19 9.06 -4.27
C LEU A 52 -13.75 10.42 -4.89
N PRO A 53 -12.47 10.72 -5.26
CA PRO A 53 -12.25 11.81 -6.22
C PRO A 53 -12.57 11.37 -7.66
N PHE A 54 -12.81 10.08 -7.91
CA PHE A 54 -13.23 9.57 -9.21
C PHE A 54 -14.67 9.05 -9.16
N ARG A 55 -15.62 9.98 -9.00
CA ARG A 55 -16.87 9.84 -9.75
C ARG A 55 -16.50 9.99 -11.23
N LEU A 56 -16.10 8.87 -11.84
CA LEU A 56 -16.40 8.68 -13.26
C LEU A 56 -17.89 8.95 -13.40
N ALA A 57 -18.20 9.95 -14.22
CA ALA A 57 -19.51 10.08 -14.79
C ALA A 57 -19.97 8.70 -15.29
N HIS A 58 -21.23 8.39 -14.97
CA HIS A 58 -21.97 7.23 -15.45
C HIS A 58 -21.68 5.86 -14.80
N ASN A 59 -22.54 5.58 -13.81
CA ASN A 59 -23.08 4.27 -13.43
C ASN A 59 -23.71 3.46 -14.59
N SER A 60 -23.13 3.44 -15.80
CA SER A 60 -23.61 2.62 -16.92
C SER A 60 -22.56 1.68 -17.54
N LEU A 61 -21.34 1.61 -17.00
CA LEU A 61 -20.30 0.68 -17.50
C LEU A 61 -19.94 -0.46 -16.54
N ALA A 62 -20.53 -0.51 -15.34
CA ALA A 62 -20.14 -1.47 -14.29
C ALA A 62 -21.16 -2.61 -14.03
N LEU A 63 -21.87 -3.09 -15.05
CA LEU A 63 -22.73 -4.29 -14.89
C LEU A 63 -22.41 -5.44 -15.87
N ASN A 64 -21.59 -5.22 -16.89
CA ASN A 64 -21.24 -6.26 -17.85
C ASN A 64 -19.77 -6.71 -17.82
N TRP A 65 -18.94 -6.16 -16.92
CA TRP A 65 -17.64 -6.79 -16.66
C TRP A 65 -17.90 -8.06 -15.85
N LYS A 66 -18.08 -9.20 -16.52
CA LYS A 66 -17.94 -10.51 -15.90
C LYS A 66 -16.51 -10.57 -15.38
N ALA A 67 -16.30 -10.12 -14.14
CA ALA A 67 -15.06 -10.36 -13.44
C ALA A 67 -14.82 -11.87 -13.55
N ARG A 68 -13.75 -12.26 -14.27
CA ARG A 68 -13.32 -13.65 -14.31
C ARG A 68 -12.97 -14.03 -12.87
N THR A 69 -13.94 -14.58 -12.15
CA THR A 69 -13.76 -15.09 -10.80
C THR A 69 -12.76 -16.23 -10.90
N ARG A 70 -11.65 -16.11 -10.17
CA ARG A 70 -10.66 -17.18 -10.13
C ARG A 70 -11.10 -18.17 -9.04
N PRO A 71 -11.25 -19.47 -9.33
CA PRO A 71 -11.77 -20.44 -8.36
C PRO A 71 -10.98 -20.51 -7.05
N SER A 72 -9.70 -20.16 -7.07
CA SER A 72 -8.82 -20.14 -5.89
C SER A 72 -8.89 -18.85 -5.07
N TRP A 73 -9.64 -17.83 -5.50
CA TRP A 73 -9.73 -16.55 -4.81
C TRP A 73 -11.00 -16.48 -3.98
N ASN A 74 -10.87 -15.97 -2.76
CA ASN A 74 -12.05 -15.61 -1.99
C ASN A 74 -12.63 -14.27 -2.49
N ARG A 75 -13.89 -14.00 -2.15
CA ARG A 75 -14.62 -12.81 -2.62
C ARG A 75 -13.96 -11.50 -2.24
N GLN A 76 -13.34 -11.42 -1.06
CA GLN A 76 -12.65 -10.22 -0.58
C GLN A 76 -11.41 -9.92 -1.43
N LEU A 77 -10.63 -10.95 -1.77
CA LEU A 77 -9.47 -10.83 -2.65
C LEU A 77 -9.88 -10.45 -4.08
N ASP A 78 -10.93 -11.08 -4.62
CA ASP A 78 -11.49 -10.73 -5.92
C ASP A 78 -11.88 -9.23 -5.97
N GLN A 79 -12.61 -8.75 -4.96
CA GLN A 79 -12.98 -7.35 -4.84
C GLN A 79 -11.75 -6.44 -4.74
N ALA A 80 -10.80 -6.76 -3.87
CA ALA A 80 -9.57 -5.98 -3.70
C ALA A 80 -8.78 -5.86 -5.01
N VAL A 81 -8.71 -6.93 -5.81
CA VAL A 81 -7.99 -6.91 -7.09
C VAL A 81 -8.75 -6.12 -8.15
N VAL A 82 -10.07 -6.28 -8.27
CA VAL A 82 -10.88 -5.46 -9.19
C VAL A 82 -10.71 -3.98 -8.86
N SER A 83 -10.79 -3.66 -7.58
CA SER A 83 -10.55 -2.34 -7.05
C SER A 83 -9.17 -1.79 -7.38
N LEU A 84 -8.11 -2.56 -7.17
CA LEU A 84 -6.74 -2.17 -7.53
C LEU A 84 -6.58 -1.91 -9.03
N LYS A 85 -7.20 -2.73 -9.89
CA LYS A 85 -7.21 -2.52 -11.34
C LYS A 85 -7.91 -1.23 -11.72
N THR A 86 -9.12 -1.01 -11.18
CA THR A 86 -9.85 0.25 -11.39
C THR A 86 -9.04 1.44 -10.94
N CYS A 87 -8.39 1.38 -9.77
CA CYS A 87 -7.49 2.44 -9.32
C CYS A 87 -6.35 2.65 -10.31
N TYR A 88 -5.66 1.59 -10.74
CA TYR A 88 -4.57 1.66 -11.71
C TYR A 88 -5.00 2.34 -13.02
N ASP A 89 -6.12 1.91 -13.59
CA ASP A 89 -6.64 2.45 -14.86
C ASP A 89 -7.05 3.94 -14.77
N ASN A 90 -7.33 4.42 -13.55
CA ASN A 90 -7.73 5.81 -13.29
C ASN A 90 -6.62 6.64 -12.61
N THR A 91 -5.46 6.06 -12.32
CA THR A 91 -4.37 6.77 -11.63
C THR A 91 -3.61 7.64 -12.63
N PRO A 92 -3.44 8.95 -12.37
CA PRO A 92 -2.63 9.80 -13.24
C PRO A 92 -1.18 9.31 -13.31
N LEU A 93 -0.57 9.39 -14.49
CA LEU A 93 0.82 8.94 -14.71
C LEU A 93 1.90 9.91 -14.18
N SER A 94 1.52 10.95 -13.43
CA SER A 94 2.48 11.91 -12.88
C SER A 94 2.85 11.56 -11.43
N ALA A 95 4.16 11.41 -11.17
CA ALA A 95 4.67 11.05 -9.84
C ALA A 95 4.18 12.00 -8.72
N PRO A 96 4.12 13.33 -8.91
CA PRO A 96 3.60 14.23 -7.87
C PRO A 96 2.12 13.99 -7.54
N LEU A 97 1.28 13.69 -8.54
CA LEU A 97 -0.14 13.40 -8.28
C LEU A 97 -0.30 12.04 -7.61
N ILE A 98 0.46 11.03 -8.04
CA ILE A 98 0.44 9.72 -7.38
C ILE A 98 0.81 9.86 -5.90
N ARG A 99 1.84 10.65 -5.57
CA ARG A 99 2.24 10.91 -4.18
C ARG A 99 1.14 11.59 -3.38
N LEU A 100 0.56 12.66 -3.93
CA LEU A 100 -0.55 13.36 -3.29
C LEU A 100 -1.74 12.42 -3.03
N PHE A 101 -2.07 11.57 -3.99
CA PHE A 101 -3.14 10.58 -3.84
C PHE A 101 -2.77 9.53 -2.80
N ALA A 102 -1.57 8.93 -2.85
CA ALA A 102 -1.16 7.90 -1.89
C ALA A 102 -1.19 8.41 -0.45
N ASP A 103 -0.70 9.63 -0.21
CA ASP A 103 -0.67 10.24 1.13
C ASP A 103 -2.07 10.57 1.65
N ARG A 104 -3.03 10.86 0.76
CA ARG A 104 -4.44 11.11 1.12
C ARG A 104 -5.34 9.87 1.09
N ALA A 105 -4.94 8.84 0.36
CA ALA A 105 -5.76 7.66 0.09
C ALA A 105 -5.85 6.72 1.28
N VAL A 106 -4.93 6.81 2.26
CA VAL A 106 -5.04 6.08 3.52
C VAL A 106 -5.87 6.92 4.50
N PRO A 107 -7.18 6.65 4.63
CA PRO A 107 -8.04 7.38 5.54
C PRO A 107 -7.63 7.06 6.97
N ALA A 108 -7.80 8.02 7.88
CA ALA A 108 -7.45 7.84 9.28
C ALA A 108 -8.16 6.63 9.92
N SER A 109 -9.36 6.27 9.46
CA SER A 109 -10.11 5.11 9.95
C SER A 109 -9.52 3.75 9.53
N LEU A 110 -8.54 3.70 8.63
CA LEU A 110 -7.77 2.48 8.36
C LEU A 110 -6.57 2.33 9.32
N VAL A 111 -6.29 3.34 10.14
CA VAL A 111 -5.31 3.29 11.22
C VAL A 111 -6.02 2.73 12.45
N PRO A 112 -5.59 1.58 13.00
CA PRO A 112 -6.19 1.02 14.20
C PRO A 112 -5.99 1.97 15.40
N GLU A 113 -6.97 1.97 16.29
CA GLU A 113 -6.88 2.70 17.56
C GLU A 113 -5.83 2.08 18.49
N GLY A 114 -5.48 2.81 19.57
CA GLY A 114 -4.53 2.34 20.58
C GLY A 114 -3.06 2.44 20.17
N VAL A 115 -2.75 3.28 19.19
CA VAL A 115 -1.38 3.52 18.72
C VAL A 115 -1.00 4.99 18.86
N SER A 116 0.14 5.23 19.49
CA SER A 116 0.77 6.55 19.60
C SER A 116 1.76 6.74 18.46
N ARG A 117 1.80 7.94 17.88
CA ARG A 117 2.75 8.30 16.82
C ARG A 117 3.48 9.58 17.17
N VAL A 118 4.81 9.53 17.16
CA VAL A 118 5.67 10.66 17.53
C VAL A 118 6.63 10.94 16.37
N PRO A 119 6.49 12.07 15.66
CA PRO A 119 7.47 12.48 14.65
C PRO A 119 8.77 12.93 15.32
N GLN A 120 9.89 12.68 14.67
CA GLN A 120 11.23 13.08 15.10
C GLN A 120 12.01 13.64 13.91
N ASP A 121 12.76 14.70 14.16
CA ASP A 121 13.61 15.35 13.18
C ASP A 121 15.07 14.99 13.45
N LEU A 122 15.73 14.34 12.50
CA LEU A 122 17.13 13.90 12.61
C LEU A 122 18.09 14.94 12.01
N GLY A 123 17.60 16.15 11.73
CA GLY A 123 18.33 17.24 11.10
C GLY A 123 18.48 17.06 9.59
N GLY A 124 18.44 18.19 8.88
CA GLY A 124 18.34 18.23 7.42
C GLY A 124 16.91 17.92 6.96
N ASP A 125 16.78 17.27 5.80
CA ASP A 125 15.47 16.88 5.24
C ASP A 125 14.99 15.49 5.70
N LEU A 126 15.69 14.84 6.63
CA LEU A 126 15.38 13.48 7.06
C LEU A 126 14.43 13.46 8.26
N LYS A 127 13.18 13.07 7.99
CA LYS A 127 12.14 12.90 9.01
C LYS A 127 11.94 11.43 9.33
N VAL A 128 11.76 11.12 10.61
CA VAL A 128 11.36 9.79 11.06
C VAL A 128 10.13 9.89 11.95
N SER A 129 9.45 8.78 12.16
CA SER A 129 8.32 8.74 13.07
C SER A 129 8.24 7.42 13.81
N TRP A 130 8.17 7.51 15.13
CA TRP A 130 7.87 6.39 16.00
C TRP A 130 6.39 6.08 15.99
N THR A 131 6.05 4.80 15.96
CA THR A 131 4.69 4.28 16.08
C THR A 131 4.71 3.11 17.06
N PHE A 132 3.95 3.19 18.15
CA PHE A 132 3.98 2.20 19.23
C PHE A 132 2.62 2.09 19.93
N PRO A 133 2.30 0.98 20.62
CA PRO A 133 1.07 0.86 21.38
C PRO A 133 0.94 1.97 22.44
N SER A 134 -0.20 2.66 22.50
CA SER A 134 -0.43 3.73 23.48
C SER A 134 -0.38 3.23 24.93
N ALA A 135 -0.62 1.94 25.15
CA ALA A 135 -0.51 1.29 26.45
C ALA A 135 0.93 1.33 27.04
N LEU A 136 1.95 1.49 26.20
CA LEU A 136 3.34 1.58 26.67
C LEU A 136 3.67 2.96 27.26
N GLY A 137 2.88 4.01 27.00
CA GLY A 137 3.17 5.37 27.46
C GLY A 137 4.28 6.06 26.64
N HIS A 138 5.42 5.40 26.43
CA HIS A 138 6.54 5.92 25.63
C HIS A 138 7.18 4.83 24.75
N GLN A 139 7.80 5.21 23.63
CA GLN A 139 8.44 4.23 22.71
C GLN A 139 9.61 3.49 23.36
N ALA A 140 10.24 4.08 24.38
CA ALA A 140 11.35 3.49 25.11
C ALA A 140 10.93 2.28 25.97
N ASP A 141 9.64 2.15 26.27
CA ASP A 141 9.11 1.06 27.09
C ASP A 141 8.83 -0.20 26.26
N ALA A 142 9.10 -0.17 24.94
CA ALA A 142 9.01 -1.33 24.08
C ALA A 142 10.24 -2.25 24.24
N GLU A 143 10.01 -3.57 24.30
CA GLU A 143 11.09 -4.56 24.32
C GLU A 143 11.75 -4.77 22.94
N ARG A 144 10.99 -4.48 21.87
CA ARG A 144 11.38 -4.71 20.48
C ARG A 144 11.23 -3.43 19.67
N PHE A 145 12.18 -3.21 18.78
CA PHE A 145 12.20 -2.05 17.91
C PHE A 145 12.30 -2.48 16.45
N ILE A 146 11.50 -1.86 15.59
CA ILE A 146 11.42 -2.24 14.17
C ILE A 146 11.73 -1.02 13.31
N LEU A 147 12.76 -1.08 12.47
CA LEU A 147 13.01 -0.07 11.45
C LEU A 147 12.27 -0.45 10.17
N TYR A 148 11.11 0.17 9.92
CA TYR A 148 10.31 -0.16 8.75
C TYR A 148 10.68 0.73 7.55
N VAL A 149 11.16 0.09 6.47
CA VAL A 149 11.47 0.74 5.20
C VAL A 149 10.31 0.58 4.22
N HIS A 150 9.67 1.69 3.87
CA HIS A 150 8.58 1.66 2.89
C HIS A 150 9.09 1.48 1.46
N SER A 151 8.19 1.05 0.57
CA SER A 151 8.50 0.84 -0.84
C SER A 151 9.01 2.14 -1.50
N PRO A 152 9.99 2.07 -2.41
CA PRO A 152 10.41 3.22 -3.20
C PRO A 152 9.43 3.51 -4.36
N VAL A 153 8.57 2.54 -4.70
CA VAL A 153 7.65 2.65 -5.82
C VAL A 153 6.57 3.68 -5.47
N TYR A 154 6.33 4.62 -6.38
CA TYR A 154 5.33 5.68 -6.26
C TYR A 154 5.62 6.78 -5.22
N THR A 155 6.87 6.90 -4.76
CA THR A 155 7.27 8.05 -3.92
C THR A 155 6.45 8.09 -2.62
N SER A 156 6.07 6.92 -2.08
CA SER A 156 5.21 6.79 -0.91
C SER A 156 5.90 7.36 0.33
N SER A 157 5.17 8.12 1.16
CA SER A 157 5.68 8.52 2.48
C SER A 157 5.30 7.51 3.56
N GLY A 158 5.84 7.68 4.77
CA GLY A 158 5.40 6.98 5.97
C GLY A 158 3.89 7.10 6.24
N ALA A 159 3.21 8.11 5.67
CA ALA A 159 1.74 8.26 5.77
C ALA A 159 0.97 7.11 5.08
N THR A 160 1.50 6.61 3.96
CA THR A 160 0.87 5.57 3.12
C THR A 160 0.87 4.19 3.79
N ILE A 161 1.81 3.97 4.71
CA ILE A 161 2.00 2.69 5.42
C ILE A 161 1.54 2.72 6.87
N ARG A 162 0.89 3.80 7.33
CA ARG A 162 0.43 3.97 8.72
C ARG A 162 -0.41 2.79 9.20
N GLY A 163 -1.43 2.39 8.45
CA GLY A 163 -2.31 1.28 8.88
C GLY A 163 -1.56 -0.05 9.05
N LEU A 164 -0.54 -0.31 8.23
CA LEU A 164 0.31 -1.51 8.35
C LEU A 164 1.22 -1.42 9.57
N VAL A 165 1.95 -0.31 9.70
CA VAL A 165 2.91 -0.12 10.81
C VAL A 165 2.21 -0.07 12.16
N SER A 166 1.02 0.52 12.25
CA SER A 166 0.21 0.50 13.47
C SER A 166 -0.22 -0.91 13.86
N ARG A 167 -0.65 -1.74 12.90
CA ARG A 167 -0.96 -3.16 13.17
C ARG A 167 0.27 -3.95 13.60
N LEU A 168 1.42 -3.68 12.99
CA LEU A 168 2.69 -4.31 13.36
C LEU A 168 3.09 -3.95 14.78
N ALA A 169 3.01 -2.66 15.14
CA ALA A 169 3.30 -2.16 16.49
C ALA A 169 2.41 -2.84 17.55
N LEU A 170 1.11 -2.95 17.28
CA LEU A 170 0.15 -3.62 18.17
C LEU A 170 0.43 -5.12 18.29
N ALA A 171 0.55 -5.82 17.15
CA ALA A 171 0.71 -7.27 17.13
C ALA A 171 2.02 -7.74 17.77
N CYS A 172 3.08 -6.95 17.67
CA CYS A 172 4.40 -7.28 18.21
C CYS A 172 4.70 -6.61 19.56
N THR A 173 3.78 -5.77 20.06
CA THR A 173 4.01 -4.88 21.21
C THR A 173 5.37 -4.14 21.08
N ALA A 174 5.61 -3.60 19.89
CA ALA A 174 6.91 -3.08 19.48
C ALA A 174 6.84 -1.60 19.11
N ALA A 175 7.97 -0.91 19.21
CA ALA A 175 8.14 0.44 18.70
C ALA A 175 8.67 0.40 17.27
N VAL A 176 7.88 0.90 16.32
CA VAL A 176 8.22 0.91 14.90
C VAL A 176 8.68 2.30 14.48
N LEU A 177 9.88 2.40 13.92
CA LEU A 177 10.44 3.61 13.32
C LEU A 177 10.23 3.58 11.81
N THR A 178 9.45 4.52 11.29
CA THR A 178 9.31 4.75 9.85
C THR A 178 10.22 5.89 9.41
N VAL A 179 10.90 5.74 8.27
CA VAL A 179 11.84 6.74 7.74
C VAL A 179 11.30 7.31 6.43
N ASP A 180 11.14 8.63 6.37
CA ASP A 180 10.82 9.35 5.14
C ASP A 180 12.12 9.67 4.38
N TYR A 181 12.74 8.63 3.80
CA TYR A 181 13.98 8.77 3.03
C TYR A 181 13.72 9.45 1.68
N ARG A 182 14.77 10.01 1.06
CA ARG A 182 14.65 10.68 -0.24
C ARG A 182 14.19 9.71 -1.34
N PRO A 183 12.98 9.89 -1.90
CA PRO A 183 12.47 9.01 -2.94
C PRO A 183 12.94 9.47 -4.32
N PRO A 184 12.94 8.58 -5.33
CA PRO A 184 13.11 8.99 -6.72
C PRO A 184 11.87 9.75 -7.25
N PRO A 185 12.03 10.68 -8.20
CA PRO A 185 13.28 11.06 -8.87
C PRO A 185 14.13 12.12 -8.13
N GLU A 186 13.64 12.70 -7.03
CA GLU A 186 14.32 13.80 -6.33
C GLU A 186 15.62 13.36 -5.62
N GLY A 187 15.67 12.08 -5.21
CA GLY A 187 16.85 11.42 -4.66
C GLY A 187 17.30 10.24 -5.50
N ASP A 188 18.60 9.94 -5.41
CA ASP A 188 19.19 8.73 -5.97
C ASP A 188 19.14 7.57 -4.97
N ARG A 189 19.38 6.35 -5.48
CA ARG A 189 19.41 5.13 -4.65
C ARG A 189 20.43 5.26 -3.51
N GLU A 190 21.58 5.88 -3.77
CA GLU A 190 22.61 6.04 -2.75
C GLU A 190 22.21 7.02 -1.65
N GLY A 191 21.50 8.10 -2.01
CA GLY A 191 20.91 9.05 -1.07
C GLY A 191 19.91 8.38 -0.14
N ALA A 192 19.02 7.56 -0.69
CA ALA A 192 18.08 6.76 0.10
C ALA A 192 18.81 5.81 1.08
N VAL A 193 19.85 5.11 0.61
CA VAL A 193 20.65 4.21 1.48
C VAL A 193 21.37 5.00 2.58
N ARG A 194 21.92 6.18 2.28
CA ARG A 194 22.55 7.06 3.27
C ARG A 194 21.55 7.52 4.33
N ASP A 195 20.33 7.86 3.93
CA ASP A 195 19.26 8.28 4.84
C ASP A 195 18.82 7.14 5.77
N LEU A 196 18.62 5.94 5.22
CA LEU A 196 18.30 4.74 5.99
C LEU A 196 19.41 4.37 6.97
N ALA A 197 20.67 4.44 6.53
CA ALA A 197 21.81 4.19 7.40
C ALA A 197 21.93 5.24 8.52
N LYS A 198 21.64 6.52 8.23
CA LYS A 198 21.58 7.59 9.23
C LYS A 198 20.48 7.33 10.25
N ALA A 199 19.28 6.95 9.81
CA ALA A 199 18.15 6.63 10.68
C ALA A 199 18.43 5.42 11.57
N TYR A 200 18.99 4.33 11.01
CA TYR A 200 19.38 3.15 11.78
C TYR A 200 20.43 3.49 12.85
N ARG A 201 21.48 4.23 12.48
CA ARG A 201 22.52 4.65 13.44
C ARG A 201 21.94 5.50 14.57
N TRP A 202 21.06 6.44 14.24
CA TRP A 202 20.37 7.24 15.25
C TRP A 202 19.48 6.40 16.17
N MET A 203 18.77 5.42 15.61
CA MET A 203 17.90 4.52 16.36
C MET A 203 18.66 3.71 17.41
N VAL A 204 19.82 3.13 17.06
CA VAL A 204 20.62 2.34 18.00
C VAL A 204 21.38 3.18 19.03
N THR A 205 21.42 4.52 18.86
CA THR A 205 21.97 5.43 19.89
C THR A 205 20.95 5.82 20.95
N GLN A 206 19.67 5.44 20.78
CA GLN A 206 18.65 5.72 21.79
C GLN A 206 18.90 4.84 23.03
N PRO A 207 18.84 5.39 24.26
CA PRO A 207 19.23 4.67 25.47
C PRO A 207 18.50 3.34 25.73
N ALA A 208 17.24 3.24 25.30
CA ALA A 208 16.41 2.04 25.48
C ALA A 208 16.58 0.99 24.35
N VAL A 209 17.22 1.35 23.24
CA VAL A 209 17.35 0.48 22.07
C VAL A 209 18.59 -0.39 22.24
N THR A 210 18.38 -1.70 22.35
CA THR A 210 19.47 -2.68 22.28
C THR A 210 19.60 -3.20 20.86
N PRO A 211 20.81 -3.30 20.27
CA PRO A 211 20.98 -3.80 18.89
C PRO A 211 20.39 -5.20 18.65
N ALA A 212 20.37 -6.06 19.68
CA ALA A 212 19.76 -7.39 19.61
C ALA A 212 18.22 -7.36 19.55
N GLY A 213 17.59 -6.27 20.00
CA GLY A 213 16.15 -6.05 19.96
C GLY A 213 15.67 -5.32 18.69
N VAL A 214 16.57 -5.05 17.74
CA VAL A 214 16.24 -4.33 16.50
C VAL A 214 15.97 -5.29 15.35
N ILE A 215 14.87 -5.04 14.64
CA ILE A 215 14.47 -5.72 13.40
C ILE A 215 14.43 -4.68 12.29
N VAL A 216 14.88 -5.03 11.08
CA VAL A 216 14.80 -4.19 9.88
C VAL A 216 13.96 -4.88 8.82
#